data_AF-A0A6G4X7F0-F1
#
_entry.id   AF-A0A6G4X7F0-F1
#
_cell.length_a   1.000
_cell.length_b   1.000
_cell.length_c   1.000
_cell.angle_alpha   90.00
_cell.angle_beta   90.00
_cell.angle_gamma   90.00
#
_symmetry.space_group_name_H-M   'P 1'
#
loop_
_entity.id
_entity.type
_entity.pdbx_description
1 polymer ?
#
loop_
_entity_poly.entity_id
_entity_poly.type
_entity_poly.pdbx_seq_one_letter_code
_entity_poly.pdbx_strand_id
1 'polypeptide(L)'
;MLLMGAVLLGDIGQQLLRGASVSSRADVAGWAVAVLCWLALGVRGRRPLVPAVVALAALVVYDRFGTVNGPTPGVVFMVAFYGLARAERLKAVIGLAAVVMVDIALSEFAVRGGQGELDAMTVVVLGGWFLSMIAFSHATRVREAYRREVEERALAAERERDLRAARAATEERLRLARELHDVLGHHVSMISVQTSAALHRSAKRPGETAELLAALESVRDASKEALRELRGTLGVLRQADEEAPTAPVAGLERLGELTERAAATGLTVTVRTSGEGLEGGEGGG
;
A
#
# COMPACT_ATOMS: atom_id res chain seq x y z
N MET A 1 -14.21 22.30 4.41
CA MET A 1 -14.42 23.59 5.10
C MET A 1 -14.13 24.80 4.20
N LEU A 2 -13.07 24.81 3.39
CA LEU A 2 -12.77 25.94 2.47
C LEU A 2 -13.91 26.27 1.48
N LEU A 3 -14.56 25.26 0.91
CA LEU A 3 -15.75 25.44 0.04
C LEU A 3 -16.94 26.11 0.76
N MET A 4 -17.05 25.96 2.07
CA MET A 4 -18.14 26.51 2.87
C MET A 4 -17.99 28.02 3.07
N GLY A 5 -16.77 28.49 3.33
CA GLY A 5 -16.48 29.91 3.42
C GLY A 5 -16.63 30.63 2.08
N ALA A 6 -16.20 30.01 0.98
CA ALA A 6 -16.26 30.60 -0.36
C ALA A 6 -17.70 30.81 -0.85
N VAL A 7 -18.61 29.85 -0.59
CA VAL A 7 -20.01 29.96 -1.01
C VAL A 7 -20.77 31.00 -0.18
N LEU A 8 -20.51 31.06 1.14
CA LEU A 8 -21.08 32.10 2.01
C LEU A 8 -20.57 33.51 1.64
N LEU A 9 -19.27 33.64 1.31
CA LEU A 9 -18.71 34.89 0.78
C LEU A 9 -19.32 35.29 -0.56
N GLY A 10 -19.62 34.31 -1.41
CA GLY A 10 -20.33 34.52 -2.68
C GLY A 10 -21.74 35.06 -2.46
N ASP A 11 -22.52 34.46 -1.57
CA ASP A 11 -23.86 34.93 -1.21
C ASP A 11 -23.83 36.34 -0.61
N ILE A 12 -22.88 36.61 0.30
CA ILE A 12 -22.69 37.93 0.91
C ILE A 12 -22.32 38.97 -0.15
N GLY A 13 -21.39 38.65 -1.06
CA GLY A 13 -20.97 39.54 -2.15
C GLY A 13 -22.11 39.84 -3.13
N GLN A 14 -22.92 38.84 -3.45
CA GLN A 14 -24.06 39.01 -4.35
C GLN A 14 -25.18 39.85 -3.72
N GLN A 15 -25.37 39.79 -2.40
CA GLN A 15 -26.29 40.68 -1.69
C GLN A 15 -25.80 42.12 -1.62
N LEU A 16 -24.50 42.33 -1.37
CA LEU A 16 -23.87 43.66 -1.38
C LEU A 16 -24.00 44.33 -2.76
N LEU A 17 -23.82 43.57 -3.84
CA LEU A 17 -24.00 44.05 -5.21
C LEU A 17 -25.45 44.41 -5.56
N ARG A 18 -26.44 43.79 -4.89
CA ARG A 18 -27.87 44.07 -5.12
C ARG A 18 -28.42 45.24 -4.30
N GLY A 19 -27.65 45.81 -3.38
CA GLY A 19 -28.09 46.93 -2.54
C GLY A 19 -29.27 46.59 -1.62
N ALA A 20 -29.54 45.30 -1.36
CA ALA A 20 -30.63 44.86 -0.51
C ALA A 20 -30.28 45.12 0.96
N SER A 21 -30.95 46.07 1.61
CA SER A 21 -30.91 46.16 3.07
C SER A 21 -31.62 44.93 3.65
N VAL A 22 -30.96 44.22 4.57
CA VAL A 22 -31.46 43.00 5.25
C VAL A 22 -32.63 43.34 6.18
N SER A 23 -33.77 43.73 5.60
CA SER A 23 -34.90 44.29 6.34
C SER A 23 -36.22 43.57 6.08
N SER A 24 -36.27 42.63 5.13
CA SER A 24 -37.48 41.86 4.83
C SER A 24 -37.48 40.49 5.54
N ARG A 25 -38.65 40.02 5.96
CA ARG A 25 -38.82 38.67 6.56
C ARG A 25 -38.37 37.54 5.61
N ALA A 26 -38.33 37.80 4.31
CA ALA A 26 -37.89 36.87 3.28
C ALA A 26 -36.37 36.60 3.35
N ASP A 27 -35.57 37.61 3.69
CA ASP A 27 -34.11 37.48 3.77
C ASP A 27 -33.70 36.61 4.97
N VAL A 28 -34.38 36.79 6.11
CA VAL A 28 -34.17 35.98 7.32
C VAL A 28 -34.53 34.51 7.07
N ALA A 29 -35.63 34.26 6.35
CA ALA A 29 -36.03 32.92 5.95
C ALA A 29 -34.97 32.26 5.04
N GLY A 30 -34.34 33.03 4.15
CA GLY A 30 -33.27 32.53 3.29
C GLY A 30 -32.01 32.13 4.02
N TRP A 31 -31.57 32.96 4.97
CA TRP A 31 -30.44 32.61 5.81
C TRP A 31 -30.73 31.38 6.66
N ALA A 32 -31.95 31.24 7.20
CA ALA A 32 -32.34 30.04 7.93
C ALA A 32 -32.29 28.77 7.06
N VAL A 33 -32.77 28.85 5.81
CA VAL A 33 -32.71 27.74 4.85
C VAL A 33 -31.28 27.39 4.45
N ALA A 34 -30.43 28.40 4.20
CA ALA A 34 -29.02 28.18 3.89
C ALA A 34 -28.30 27.48 5.06
N VAL A 35 -28.50 27.95 6.30
CA VAL A 35 -27.93 27.34 7.51
C VAL A 35 -28.44 25.90 7.70
N LEU A 36 -29.73 25.64 7.44
CA LEU A 36 -30.32 24.30 7.50
C LEU A 36 -29.67 23.35 6.49
N CYS A 37 -29.47 23.80 5.25
CA CYS A 37 -28.78 23.05 4.19
C CYS A 37 -27.33 22.70 4.59
N TRP A 38 -26.61 23.65 5.19
CA TRP A 38 -25.26 23.44 5.70
C TRP A 38 -25.19 22.47 6.89
N LEU A 39 -26.13 22.58 7.84
CA LEU A 39 -26.26 21.63 8.95
C LEU A 39 -26.56 20.21 8.44
N ALA A 40 -27.42 20.09 7.42
CA ALA A 40 -27.75 18.81 6.81
C ALA A 40 -26.52 18.16 6.14
N LEU A 41 -25.60 18.94 5.57
CA LEU A 41 -24.32 18.42 5.07
C LEU A 41 -23.42 17.87 6.18
N GLY A 42 -23.53 18.38 7.40
CA GLY A 42 -22.81 17.86 8.57
C GLY A 42 -23.13 16.39 8.87
N VAL A 43 -24.37 15.95 8.60
CA VAL A 43 -24.80 14.56 8.80
C VAL A 43 -24.60 13.67 7.57
N ARG A 44 -23.96 14.17 6.49
CA ARG A 44 -23.73 13.41 5.24
C ARG A 44 -22.98 12.09 5.43
N GLY A 45 -22.12 12.02 6.45
CA GLY A 45 -21.31 10.83 6.75
C GLY A 45 -22.12 9.66 7.33
N ARG A 46 -23.24 9.94 8.01
CA ARG A 46 -24.10 8.91 8.63
C ARG A 46 -25.40 8.67 7.87
N ARG A 47 -25.96 9.71 7.25
CA ARG A 47 -27.26 9.65 6.54
C ARG A 47 -27.15 10.45 5.22
N PRO A 48 -26.62 9.87 4.14
CA PRO A 48 -26.37 10.59 2.89
C PRO A 48 -27.65 11.10 2.18
N LEU A 49 -28.82 10.58 2.55
CA LEU A 49 -30.12 11.01 2.00
C LEU A 49 -30.63 12.32 2.59
N VAL A 50 -30.34 12.58 3.86
CA VAL A 50 -30.85 13.76 4.60
C VAL A 50 -30.45 15.08 3.93
N PRO A 51 -29.17 15.35 3.62
CA PRO A 51 -28.78 16.60 2.96
C PRO A 51 -29.40 16.77 1.58
N ALA A 52 -29.60 15.68 0.85
CA ALA A 52 -30.16 15.73 -0.51
C ALA A 52 -31.65 16.11 -0.48
N VAL A 53 -32.42 15.51 0.43
CA VAL A 53 -33.85 15.84 0.61
C VAL A 53 -34.03 17.24 1.17
N VAL A 54 -33.18 17.67 2.12
CA VAL A 54 -33.23 19.03 2.68
C VAL A 54 -32.90 20.08 1.62
N ALA A 55 -31.87 19.85 0.80
CA ALA A 55 -31.51 20.74 -0.30
C ALA A 55 -32.60 20.82 -1.37
N LEU A 56 -33.24 19.69 -1.68
CA LEU A 56 -34.37 19.64 -2.60
C LEU A 56 -35.57 20.45 -2.07
N ALA A 57 -35.95 20.23 -0.81
CA ALA A 57 -37.04 20.98 -0.19
C ALA A 57 -36.75 22.49 -0.17
N ALA A 58 -35.49 22.87 0.07
CA ALA A 58 -35.03 24.24 0.00
C ALA A 58 -35.16 24.83 -1.42
N LEU A 59 -34.82 24.07 -2.46
CA LEU A 59 -34.98 24.45 -3.87
C LEU A 59 -36.46 24.67 -4.24
N VAL A 60 -37.35 23.77 -3.83
CA VAL A 60 -38.80 23.90 -4.08
C VAL A 60 -39.37 25.15 -3.41
N VAL A 61 -39.02 25.39 -2.14
CA VAL A 61 -39.47 26.59 -1.39
C VAL A 61 -38.92 27.87 -2.01
N TYR A 62 -37.66 27.85 -2.45
CA TYR A 62 -37.04 28.97 -3.13
C TYR A 62 -37.80 29.37 -4.39
N ASP A 63 -38.11 28.38 -5.24
CA ASP A 63 -38.74 28.61 -6.55
C ASP A 63 -40.16 29.18 -6.40
N ARG A 64 -40.92 28.72 -5.41
CA ARG A 64 -42.33 29.13 -5.21
C ARG A 64 -42.50 30.45 -4.50
N PHE A 65 -41.58 30.82 -3.63
CA PHE A 65 -41.71 32.04 -2.82
C PHE A 65 -40.81 33.17 -3.30
N GLY A 66 -39.84 32.91 -4.19
CA GLY A 66 -38.98 33.92 -4.80
C GLY A 66 -38.12 34.69 -3.79
N THR A 67 -38.03 34.19 -2.55
CA THR A 67 -37.63 34.97 -1.37
C THR A 67 -36.12 35.16 -1.24
N VAL A 68 -35.27 34.46 -2.00
CA VAL A 68 -33.83 34.39 -1.72
C VAL A 68 -33.03 34.00 -2.96
N ASN A 69 -32.57 34.90 -3.84
CA ASN A 69 -31.83 34.46 -5.03
C ASN A 69 -30.31 34.26 -4.79
N GLY A 70 -29.82 33.04 -4.52
CA GLY A 70 -28.39 32.73 -4.28
C GLY A 70 -27.97 31.28 -4.60
N PRO A 71 -26.71 31.01 -4.97
CA PRO A 71 -26.24 29.69 -5.44
C PRO A 71 -26.25 28.56 -4.39
N THR A 72 -26.41 28.87 -3.10
CA THR A 72 -26.22 27.91 -1.99
C THR A 72 -27.06 26.63 -2.09
N PRO A 73 -28.38 26.65 -2.33
CA PRO A 73 -29.18 25.43 -2.42
C PRO A 73 -28.73 24.51 -3.56
N GLY A 74 -28.38 25.07 -4.71
CA GLY A 74 -27.88 24.32 -5.86
C GLY A 74 -26.52 23.67 -5.60
N VAL A 75 -25.59 24.39 -4.97
CA VAL A 75 -24.28 23.83 -4.59
C VAL A 75 -24.43 22.72 -3.56
N VAL A 76 -25.26 22.93 -2.53
CA VAL A 76 -25.53 21.90 -1.50
C VAL A 76 -26.20 20.67 -2.11
N PHE A 77 -27.15 20.86 -3.03
CA PHE A 77 -27.77 19.77 -3.77
C PHE A 77 -26.73 18.99 -4.58
N MET A 78 -25.85 19.67 -5.32
CA MET A 78 -24.81 19.04 -6.14
C MET A 78 -23.81 18.25 -5.28
N VAL A 79 -23.41 18.79 -4.12
CA VAL A 79 -22.52 18.11 -3.17
C VAL A 79 -23.20 16.90 -2.51
N ALA A 80 -24.46 17.03 -2.11
CA ALA A 80 -25.24 15.94 -1.53
C ALA A 80 -25.48 14.83 -2.56
N PHE A 81 -25.77 15.21 -3.80
CA PHE A 81 -25.93 14.32 -4.94
C PHE A 81 -24.65 13.55 -5.24
N TYR A 82 -23.49 14.24 -5.29
CA TYR A 82 -22.19 13.60 -5.44
C TYR A 82 -21.92 12.57 -4.32
N GLY A 83 -22.26 12.91 -3.07
CA GLY A 83 -22.17 11.98 -1.94
C GLY A 83 -23.06 10.75 -2.12
N LEU A 84 -24.26 10.93 -2.67
CA LEU A 84 -25.23 9.86 -2.87
C LEU A 84 -24.87 8.94 -4.03
N ALA A 85 -24.33 9.49 -5.12
CA ALA A 85 -23.76 8.74 -6.23
C ALA A 85 -22.59 7.86 -5.78
N ARG A 86 -21.72 8.39 -4.90
CA ARG A 86 -20.63 7.61 -4.29
C ARG A 86 -21.10 6.55 -3.30
N ALA A 87 -22.26 6.74 -2.66
CA ALA A 87 -22.82 5.77 -1.71
C ALA A 87 -23.54 4.59 -2.38
N GLU A 88 -23.42 4.42 -3.71
CA GLU A 88 -24.05 3.36 -4.51
C GLU A 88 -25.59 3.26 -4.39
N ARG A 89 -26.27 4.34 -3.97
CA ARG A 89 -27.74 4.36 -3.80
C ARG A 89 -28.47 4.82 -5.07
N LEU A 90 -28.36 4.06 -6.15
CA LEU A 90 -28.91 4.43 -7.48
C LEU A 90 -30.40 4.75 -7.44
N LYS A 91 -31.20 3.98 -6.69
CA LYS A 91 -32.64 4.24 -6.53
C LYS A 91 -32.93 5.62 -5.95
N ALA A 92 -32.10 6.08 -5.01
CA ALA A 92 -32.25 7.40 -4.40
C ALA A 92 -31.75 8.52 -5.32
N VAL A 93 -30.69 8.28 -6.08
CA VAL A 93 -30.21 9.19 -7.14
C VAL A 93 -31.30 9.40 -8.19
N ILE A 94 -31.87 8.31 -8.71
CA ILE A 94 -32.95 8.35 -9.71
C ILE A 94 -34.20 9.01 -9.13
N GLY A 95 -34.63 8.62 -7.92
CA GLY A 95 -35.81 9.19 -7.27
C GLY A 95 -35.66 10.69 -7.03
N LEU A 96 -34.50 11.13 -6.55
CA LEU A 96 -34.23 12.55 -6.33
C LEU A 96 -34.23 13.34 -7.65
N ALA A 97 -33.60 12.81 -8.69
CA ALA A 97 -33.59 13.43 -10.01
C ALA A 97 -35.00 13.51 -10.62
N ALA A 98 -35.84 12.49 -10.42
CA ALA A 98 -37.24 12.51 -10.83
C ALA A 98 -38.04 13.59 -10.08
N VAL A 99 -37.82 13.76 -8.78
CA VAL A 99 -38.50 14.82 -8.00
C VAL A 99 -38.08 16.21 -8.46
N VAL A 100 -36.78 16.46 -8.71
CA VAL A 100 -36.31 17.73 -9.28
C VAL A 100 -36.98 17.99 -10.63
N MET A 101 -37.10 16.98 -11.47
CA MET A 101 -37.73 17.10 -12.79
C MET A 101 -39.21 17.46 -12.70
N VAL A 102 -39.93 16.80 -11.79
CA VAL A 102 -41.35 17.12 -11.51
C VAL A 102 -41.48 18.54 -10.99
N ASP A 103 -40.61 18.97 -10.09
CA ASP A 103 -40.63 20.34 -9.56
C ASP A 103 -40.44 21.39 -10.67
N ILE A 104 -39.40 21.23 -11.50
CA ILE A 104 -39.13 22.14 -12.62
C ILE A 104 -40.29 22.18 -13.62
N ALA A 105 -40.86 21.03 -13.96
CA ALA A 105 -42.00 20.95 -14.88
C ALA A 105 -43.25 21.65 -14.30
N LEU A 106 -43.53 21.46 -13.00
CA LEU A 106 -44.66 22.11 -12.32
C LEU A 106 -44.46 23.63 -12.22
N SER A 107 -43.24 24.07 -11.98
CA SER A 107 -42.91 25.50 -11.89
C SER A 107 -42.99 26.21 -13.24
N GLU A 108 -42.49 25.59 -14.30
CA GLU A 108 -42.66 26.13 -15.67
C GLU A 108 -44.13 26.19 -16.07
N PHE A 109 -44.92 25.17 -15.74
CA PHE A 109 -46.37 25.14 -15.97
C PHE A 109 -47.10 26.26 -15.23
N ALA A 110 -46.74 26.52 -13.97
CA ALA A 110 -47.33 27.56 -13.14
C ALA A 110 -46.99 28.97 -13.65
N VAL A 111 -45.75 29.22 -14.07
CA VAL A 111 -45.30 30.54 -14.58
C VAL A 111 -45.93 30.85 -15.94
N ARG A 112 -46.08 29.85 -16.82
CA ARG A 112 -46.62 30.03 -18.18
C ARG A 112 -48.15 29.91 -18.27
N GLY A 113 -48.84 29.81 -17.13
CA GLY A 113 -50.30 29.77 -17.07
C GLY A 113 -50.94 28.63 -17.87
N GLY A 114 -50.24 27.51 -18.04
CA GLY A 114 -50.70 26.34 -18.81
C GLY A 114 -50.77 26.52 -20.34
N GLN A 115 -50.27 27.63 -20.90
CA GLN A 115 -50.31 27.91 -22.35
C GLN A 115 -48.94 27.81 -23.06
N GLY A 116 -47.85 27.57 -22.33
CA GLY A 116 -46.52 27.44 -22.91
C GLY A 116 -46.15 25.99 -23.23
N GLU A 117 -45.82 25.70 -24.50
CA GLU A 117 -44.96 24.54 -24.81
C GLU A 117 -43.67 24.69 -24.00
N LEU A 118 -43.21 23.60 -23.35
CA LEU A 118 -41.89 23.58 -22.71
C LEU A 118 -40.88 23.99 -23.78
N ASP A 119 -40.07 25.00 -23.48
CA ASP A 119 -39.08 25.46 -24.46
C ASP A 119 -38.16 24.27 -24.78
N ALA A 120 -37.99 23.95 -26.07
CA ALA A 120 -37.19 22.80 -26.50
C ALA A 120 -35.77 22.86 -25.92
N MET A 121 -35.23 24.07 -25.73
CA MET A 121 -33.96 24.30 -25.06
C MET A 121 -33.97 23.81 -23.60
N THR A 122 -35.04 24.04 -22.86
CA THR A 122 -35.20 23.62 -21.45
C THR A 122 -35.28 22.10 -21.35
N VAL A 123 -36.06 21.46 -22.23
CA VAL A 123 -36.15 19.99 -22.29
C VAL A 123 -34.78 19.37 -22.62
N VAL A 124 -34.04 19.95 -23.56
CA VAL A 124 -32.69 19.48 -23.93
C VAL A 124 -31.70 19.64 -22.78
N VAL A 125 -31.70 20.79 -22.09
CA VAL A 125 -30.80 21.03 -20.95
C VAL A 125 -31.11 20.08 -19.80
N LEU A 126 -32.40 19.89 -19.45
CA LEU A 126 -32.82 18.97 -18.39
C LEU A 126 -32.52 17.51 -18.73
N GLY A 127 -32.82 17.11 -19.97
CA GLY A 127 -32.52 15.77 -20.46
C GLY A 127 -31.01 15.48 -20.49
N GLY A 128 -30.22 16.44 -20.97
CA GLY A 128 -28.75 16.35 -20.98
C GLY A 128 -28.16 16.29 -19.58
N TRP A 129 -28.71 17.05 -18.64
CA TRP A 129 -28.30 17.00 -17.24
C TRP A 129 -28.63 15.65 -16.59
N PHE A 130 -29.83 15.11 -16.84
CA PHE A 130 -30.24 13.80 -16.35
C PHE A 130 -29.39 12.66 -16.92
N LEU A 131 -29.12 12.69 -18.22
CA LEU A 131 -28.26 11.70 -18.88
C LEU A 131 -26.84 11.75 -18.33
N SER A 132 -26.30 12.96 -18.12
CA SER A 132 -24.99 13.16 -17.51
C SER A 132 -24.93 12.61 -16.08
N MET A 133 -26.00 12.77 -15.29
CA MET A 133 -26.09 12.20 -13.94
C MET A 133 -26.09 10.67 -13.94
N ILE A 134 -26.84 10.03 -14.84
CA ILE A 134 -26.86 8.57 -14.97
C ILE A 134 -25.48 8.07 -15.43
N ALA A 135 -24.91 8.69 -16.46
CA ALA A 135 -23.59 8.35 -16.99
C ALA A 135 -22.52 8.47 -15.90
N PHE A 136 -22.56 9.54 -15.10
CA PHE A 136 -21.64 9.76 -14.00
C PHE A 136 -21.81 8.72 -12.88
N SER A 137 -23.05 8.39 -12.51
CA SER A 137 -23.30 7.32 -11.53
C SER A 137 -22.83 5.96 -12.03
N HIS A 138 -22.96 5.66 -13.32
CA HIS A 138 -22.47 4.42 -13.90
C HIS A 138 -20.93 4.40 -13.93
N ALA A 139 -20.30 5.48 -14.39
CA ALA A 139 -18.85 5.61 -14.45
C ALA A 139 -18.18 5.45 -13.07
N THR A 140 -18.78 6.03 -12.02
CA THR A 140 -18.28 5.88 -10.65
C THR A 140 -18.39 4.44 -10.14
N ARG A 141 -19.48 3.73 -10.44
CA ARG A 141 -19.62 2.29 -10.13
C ARG A 141 -18.58 1.44 -10.83
N VAL A 142 -18.41 1.63 -12.14
CA VAL A 142 -17.42 0.88 -12.94
C VAL A 142 -16.01 1.13 -12.40
N ARG A 143 -15.69 2.38 -12.07
CA ARG A 143 -14.37 2.74 -11.54
C ARG A 143 -14.11 2.09 -10.18
N GLU A 144 -15.10 2.02 -9.30
CA GLU A 144 -14.95 1.39 -7.99
C GLU A 144 -14.85 -0.14 -8.11
N ALA A 145 -15.67 -0.76 -8.95
CA ALA A 145 -15.59 -2.20 -9.24
C ALA A 145 -14.22 -2.57 -9.81
N TYR A 146 -13.71 -1.79 -10.77
CA TYR A 146 -12.38 -1.98 -11.33
C TYR A 146 -11.28 -1.84 -10.27
N ARG A 147 -11.38 -0.85 -9.36
CA ARG A 147 -10.42 -0.69 -8.27
C ARG A 147 -10.41 -1.88 -7.33
N ARG A 148 -11.58 -2.37 -6.93
CA ARG A 148 -11.70 -3.58 -6.09
C ARG A 148 -11.08 -4.79 -6.79
N GLU A 149 -11.35 -4.97 -8.08
CA GLU A 149 -10.77 -6.07 -8.85
C GLU A 149 -9.24 -5.96 -8.96
N VAL A 150 -8.70 -4.75 -9.16
CA VAL A 150 -7.26 -4.51 -9.18
C VAL A 150 -6.63 -4.79 -7.81
N GLU A 151 -7.27 -4.37 -6.71
CA GLU A 151 -6.81 -4.65 -5.35
C GLU A 151 -6.84 -6.14 -5.04
N GLU A 152 -7.91 -6.85 -5.41
CA GLU A 152 -8.01 -8.31 -5.25
C GLU A 152 -6.95 -9.05 -6.07
N ARG A 153 -6.69 -8.63 -7.31
CA ARG A 153 -5.63 -9.19 -8.15
C ARG A 153 -4.23 -8.92 -7.57
N ALA A 154 -4.00 -7.73 -7.02
CA ALA A 154 -2.73 -7.39 -6.38
C ALA A 154 -2.48 -8.26 -5.15
N LEU A 155 -3.49 -8.42 -4.27
CA LEU A 155 -3.42 -9.30 -3.10
C LEU A 155 -3.23 -10.77 -3.49
N ALA A 156 -3.90 -11.24 -4.55
CA ALA A 156 -3.71 -12.59 -5.06
C ALA A 156 -2.28 -12.80 -5.60
N ALA A 157 -1.74 -11.83 -6.33
CA ALA A 157 -0.38 -11.88 -6.86
C ALA A 157 0.68 -11.87 -5.75
N GLU A 158 0.47 -11.10 -4.68
CA GLU A 158 1.34 -11.09 -3.49
C GLU A 158 1.37 -12.46 -2.82
N ARG A 159 0.20 -13.03 -2.51
CA ARG A 159 0.11 -14.39 -1.94
C ARG A 159 0.78 -15.43 -2.81
N GLU A 160 0.62 -15.34 -4.13
CA GLU A 160 1.23 -16.28 -5.06
C GLU A 160 2.76 -16.14 -5.11
N ARG A 161 3.29 -14.91 -4.97
CA ARG A 161 4.73 -14.67 -4.84
C ARG A 161 5.29 -15.29 -3.57
N ASP A 162 4.61 -15.12 -2.44
CA ASP A 162 5.05 -15.71 -1.16
C ASP A 162 5.06 -17.23 -1.21
N LEU A 163 4.00 -17.83 -1.78
CA LEU A 163 3.92 -19.29 -1.97
C LEU A 163 5.03 -19.79 -2.90
N ARG A 164 5.33 -19.08 -3.99
CA ARG A 164 6.44 -19.43 -4.89
C ARG A 164 7.79 -19.32 -4.18
N ALA A 165 8.02 -18.28 -3.39
CA ALA A 165 9.26 -18.10 -2.64
C ALA A 165 9.45 -19.22 -1.61
N ALA A 166 8.41 -19.57 -0.85
CA ALA A 166 8.45 -20.65 0.12
C ALA A 166 8.71 -22.03 -0.54
N ARG A 167 8.09 -22.28 -1.71
CA ARG A 167 8.33 -23.50 -2.50
C ARG A 167 9.77 -23.55 -3.01
N ALA A 168 10.25 -22.46 -3.62
CA ALA A 168 11.63 -22.37 -4.12
C ALA A 168 12.66 -22.60 -3.00
N ALA A 169 12.44 -22.01 -1.81
CA ALA A 169 13.32 -22.23 -0.65
C ALA A 169 13.31 -23.71 -0.19
N THR A 170 12.16 -24.38 -0.26
CA THR A 170 12.04 -25.81 0.09
C THR A 170 12.74 -26.70 -0.94
N GLU A 171 12.55 -26.42 -2.23
CA GLU A 171 13.22 -27.13 -3.32
C GLU A 171 14.74 -26.98 -3.25
N GLU A 172 15.21 -25.77 -2.93
CA GLU A 172 16.63 -25.48 -2.73
C GLU A 172 17.20 -26.30 -1.56
N ARG A 173 16.51 -26.33 -0.41
CA ARG A 173 16.92 -27.16 0.73
C ARG A 173 17.00 -28.64 0.38
N LEU A 174 16.08 -29.16 -0.42
CA LEU A 174 16.10 -30.55 -0.91
C LEU A 174 17.21 -30.81 -1.93
N ARG A 175 17.59 -29.80 -2.73
CA ARG A 175 18.75 -29.90 -3.63
C ARG A 175 20.04 -29.96 -2.82
N LEU A 176 20.21 -29.03 -1.89
CA LEU A 176 21.37 -28.99 -0.97
C LEU A 176 21.50 -30.29 -0.18
N ALA A 177 20.40 -30.84 0.34
CA ALA A 177 20.43 -32.11 1.07
C ALA A 177 20.93 -33.28 0.19
N ARG A 178 20.55 -33.32 -1.09
CA ARG A 178 21.02 -34.35 -2.04
C ARG A 178 22.48 -34.17 -2.40
N GLU A 179 22.90 -32.95 -2.69
CA GLU A 179 24.30 -32.65 -3.01
C GLU A 179 25.23 -32.99 -1.83
N LEU A 180 24.82 -32.64 -0.61
CA LEU A 180 25.52 -33.04 0.61
C LEU A 180 25.52 -34.56 0.80
N HIS A 181 24.39 -35.24 0.54
CA HIS A 181 24.30 -36.70 0.66
C HIS A 181 25.21 -37.41 -0.34
N ASP A 182 25.31 -36.92 -1.57
CA ASP A 182 26.15 -37.52 -2.61
C ASP A 182 27.64 -37.39 -2.28
N VAL A 183 28.08 -36.19 -1.87
CA VAL A 183 29.47 -35.95 -1.42
C VAL A 183 29.79 -36.80 -0.19
N LEU A 184 28.91 -36.81 0.83
CA LEU A 184 29.11 -37.63 2.03
C LEU A 184 29.11 -39.12 1.72
N GLY A 185 28.20 -39.59 0.87
CA GLY A 185 28.08 -40.98 0.45
C GLY A 185 29.35 -41.46 -0.27
N HIS A 186 29.93 -40.61 -1.12
CA HIS A 186 31.20 -40.90 -1.79
C HIS A 186 32.34 -41.07 -0.78
N HIS A 187 32.52 -40.12 0.15
CA HIS A 187 33.58 -40.20 1.16
C HIS A 187 33.43 -41.39 2.11
N VAL A 188 32.21 -41.66 2.60
CA VAL A 188 31.94 -42.81 3.47
C VAL A 188 32.22 -44.13 2.74
N SER A 189 31.83 -44.23 1.47
CA SER A 189 32.12 -45.41 0.65
C SER A 189 33.62 -45.62 0.48
N MET A 190 34.39 -44.56 0.19
CA MET A 190 35.84 -44.61 0.04
C MET A 190 36.53 -45.06 1.34
N ILE A 191 36.13 -44.49 2.49
CA ILE A 191 36.61 -44.88 3.82
C ILE A 191 36.29 -46.35 4.10
N SER A 192 35.06 -46.80 3.81
CA SER A 192 34.62 -48.18 4.03
C SER A 192 35.44 -49.19 3.22
N VAL A 193 35.67 -48.91 1.93
CA VAL A 193 36.49 -49.76 1.04
C VAL A 193 37.94 -49.81 1.53
N GLN A 194 38.55 -48.66 1.83
CA GLN A 194 39.93 -48.59 2.30
C GLN A 194 40.12 -49.31 3.65
N THR A 195 39.21 -49.11 4.59
CA THR A 195 39.23 -49.75 5.91
C THR A 195 39.06 -51.27 5.78
N SER A 196 38.11 -51.72 4.96
CA SER A 196 37.87 -53.15 4.71
C SER A 196 39.08 -53.84 4.06
N ALA A 197 39.71 -53.18 3.08
CA ALA A 197 40.92 -53.69 2.44
C ALA A 197 42.10 -53.81 3.43
N ALA A 198 42.26 -52.80 4.29
CA ALA A 198 43.30 -52.78 5.31
C ALA A 198 43.11 -53.90 6.35
N LEU A 199 41.88 -54.08 6.85
CA LEU A 199 41.52 -55.15 7.79
C LEU A 199 41.70 -56.55 7.18
N HIS A 200 41.25 -56.77 5.94
CA HIS A 200 41.38 -58.08 5.28
C HIS A 200 42.85 -58.48 5.10
N ARG A 201 43.71 -57.52 4.75
CA ARG A 201 45.14 -57.80 4.52
C ARG A 201 45.92 -57.95 5.83
N SER A 202 45.61 -57.14 6.84
CA SER A 202 46.10 -57.29 8.22
C SER A 202 45.82 -58.69 8.78
N ALA A 203 44.62 -59.24 8.56
CA ALA A 203 44.26 -60.58 8.98
C ALA A 203 45.06 -61.67 8.25
N LYS A 204 45.45 -61.43 6.98
CA LYS A 204 46.22 -62.37 6.16
C LYS A 204 47.72 -62.35 6.42
N ARG A 205 48.29 -61.23 6.88
CA ARG A 205 49.73 -61.06 7.15
C ARG A 205 49.97 -60.38 8.51
N PRO A 206 49.88 -61.14 9.62
CA PRO A 206 50.13 -60.60 10.95
C PRO A 206 51.61 -60.18 11.06
N GLY A 207 51.88 -58.88 11.22
CA GLY A 207 53.24 -58.32 11.42
C GLY A 207 53.65 -57.24 10.42
N GLU A 208 53.02 -57.15 9.24
CA GLU A 208 53.24 -56.05 8.28
C GLU A 208 52.31 -54.88 8.58
N THR A 209 52.78 -53.90 9.36
CA THR A 209 51.98 -52.71 9.78
C THR A 209 52.04 -51.53 8.81
N ALA A 210 52.99 -51.51 7.87
CA ALA A 210 53.21 -50.37 6.97
C ALA A 210 51.98 -50.04 6.09
N GLU A 211 51.32 -51.05 5.51
CA GLU A 211 50.14 -50.82 4.67
C GLU A 211 48.88 -50.47 5.48
N LEU A 212 48.76 -50.98 6.71
CA LEU A 212 47.70 -50.59 7.65
C LEU A 212 47.82 -49.10 8.00
N LEU A 213 49.05 -48.63 8.25
CA LEU A 213 49.33 -47.22 8.49
C LEU A 213 48.99 -46.36 7.27
N ALA A 214 49.36 -46.78 6.05
CA ALA A 214 49.02 -46.06 4.82
C ALA A 214 47.50 -45.94 4.60
N ALA A 215 46.73 -47.00 4.89
CA ALA A 215 45.27 -46.95 4.81
C ALA A 215 44.66 -46.00 5.86
N LEU A 216 45.18 -46.00 7.09
CA LEU A 216 44.75 -45.07 8.14
C LEU A 216 45.09 -43.61 7.78
N GLU A 217 46.22 -43.34 7.14
CA GLU A 217 46.55 -42.01 6.62
C GLU A 217 45.57 -41.58 5.52
N SER A 218 45.24 -42.46 4.58
CA SER A 218 44.26 -42.15 3.54
C SER A 218 42.87 -41.87 4.11
N VAL A 219 42.42 -42.65 5.09
CA VAL A 219 41.15 -42.40 5.81
C VAL A 219 41.18 -41.06 6.56
N ARG A 220 42.29 -40.73 7.22
CA ARG A 220 42.49 -39.45 7.90
C ARG A 220 42.40 -38.28 6.91
N ASP A 221 43.00 -38.40 5.75
CA ASP A 221 43.03 -37.34 4.75
C ASP A 221 41.66 -37.17 4.08
N ALA A 222 40.98 -38.27 3.71
CA ALA A 222 39.62 -38.24 3.20
C ALA A 222 38.62 -37.63 4.21
N SER A 223 38.78 -37.94 5.50
CA SER A 223 37.96 -37.35 6.58
C SER A 223 38.24 -35.85 6.76
N LYS A 224 39.51 -35.42 6.64
CA LYS A 224 39.88 -34.00 6.68
C LYS A 224 39.32 -33.23 5.48
N GLU A 225 39.36 -33.81 4.29
CA GLU A 225 38.81 -33.23 3.06
C GLU A 225 37.30 -33.00 3.20
N ALA A 226 36.56 -34.05 3.58
CA ALA A 226 35.10 -33.99 3.77
C ALA A 226 34.69 -32.96 4.83
N LEU A 227 35.41 -32.87 5.96
CA LEU A 227 35.15 -31.86 6.99
C LEU A 227 35.45 -30.43 6.50
N ARG A 228 36.45 -30.26 5.63
CA ARG A 228 36.81 -28.95 5.04
C ARG A 228 35.70 -28.49 4.10
N GLU A 229 35.17 -29.38 3.28
CA GLU A 229 34.10 -29.12 2.30
C GLU A 229 32.75 -28.85 2.99
N LEU A 230 32.40 -29.60 4.04
CA LEU A 230 31.24 -29.32 4.90
C LEU A 230 31.35 -27.96 5.62
N ARG A 231 32.53 -27.61 6.14
CA ARG A 231 32.74 -26.29 6.77
C ARG A 231 32.67 -25.16 5.76
N GLY A 232 33.16 -25.36 4.54
CA GLY A 232 33.06 -24.40 3.45
C GLY A 232 31.59 -24.12 3.07
N THR A 233 30.81 -25.17 2.84
CA THR A 233 29.38 -25.06 2.49
C THR A 233 28.54 -24.46 3.62
N LEU A 234 28.75 -24.86 4.88
CA LEU A 234 28.10 -24.25 6.04
C LEU A 234 28.54 -22.79 6.28
N GLY A 235 29.80 -22.45 5.98
CA GLY A 235 30.30 -21.09 6.09
C GLY A 235 29.57 -20.12 5.14
N VAL A 236 29.30 -20.56 3.91
CA VAL A 236 28.54 -19.79 2.91
C VAL A 236 27.08 -19.62 3.34
N LEU A 237 26.44 -20.67 3.88
CA LEU A 237 25.06 -20.59 4.41
C LEU A 237 24.95 -19.66 5.62
N ARG A 238 25.95 -19.65 6.52
CA ARG A 238 25.95 -18.76 7.70
C ARG A 238 26.14 -17.29 7.35
N GLN A 239 26.90 -16.98 6.31
CA GLN A 239 27.04 -15.61 5.79
C GLN A 239 25.79 -15.12 5.06
N ALA A 240 24.91 -16.02 4.59
CA ALA A 240 23.66 -15.65 3.94
C ALA A 240 22.49 -15.42 4.93
N ASP A 241 22.54 -16.02 6.12
CA ASP A 241 21.53 -15.87 7.19
C ASP A 241 21.81 -14.70 8.15
N GLU A 242 23.05 -14.18 8.18
CA GLU A 242 23.34 -12.89 8.83
C GLU A 242 22.96 -11.75 7.86
N GLU A 243 21.96 -10.93 8.24
CA GLU A 243 21.78 -9.60 7.67
C GLU A 243 23.16 -8.91 7.64
N ALA A 244 23.62 -8.57 6.44
CA ALA A 244 24.95 -8.01 6.19
C ALA A 244 25.33 -7.04 7.33
N PRO A 245 26.39 -7.32 8.10
CA PRO A 245 26.75 -6.49 9.23
C PRO A 245 26.92 -5.04 8.76
N THR A 246 25.99 -4.17 9.17
CA THR A 246 26.05 -2.72 8.91
C THR A 246 27.05 -2.02 9.82
N ALA A 247 27.80 -2.77 10.62
CA ALA A 247 28.96 -2.31 11.36
C ALA A 247 30.25 -2.86 10.72
N PRO A 248 31.30 -2.04 10.55
CA PRO A 248 32.58 -2.52 10.04
C PRO A 248 33.10 -3.67 10.92
N VAL A 249 33.46 -4.79 10.28
CA VAL A 249 33.72 -6.11 10.90
C VAL A 249 34.95 -6.12 11.84
N ALA A 250 35.76 -5.07 11.85
CA ALA A 250 36.76 -4.79 12.88
C ALA A 250 37.18 -3.33 12.77
N GLY A 251 37.16 -2.57 13.86
CA GLY A 251 37.76 -1.26 13.88
C GLY A 251 39.29 -1.34 13.98
N LEU A 252 39.94 -0.20 13.75
CA LEU A 252 41.40 -0.07 13.80
C LEU A 252 41.97 -0.39 15.20
N GLU A 253 41.13 -0.49 16.24
CA GLU A 253 41.54 -0.92 17.57
C GLU A 253 42.16 -2.33 17.60
N ARG A 254 41.87 -3.20 16.61
CA ARG A 254 42.40 -4.58 16.55
C ARG A 254 43.65 -4.75 15.69
N LEU A 255 44.19 -3.67 15.11
CA LEU A 255 45.41 -3.73 14.29
C LEU A 255 46.61 -4.30 15.06
N GLY A 256 46.74 -3.97 16.35
CA GLY A 256 47.82 -4.48 17.21
C GLY A 256 47.82 -6.00 17.29
N GLU A 257 46.67 -6.59 17.62
CA GLU A 257 46.50 -8.05 17.74
C GLU A 257 46.82 -8.78 16.41
N LEU A 258 46.45 -8.19 15.28
CA LEU A 258 46.72 -8.76 13.96
C LEU A 258 48.20 -8.70 13.60
N THR A 259 48.88 -7.60 13.94
CA THR A 259 50.32 -7.45 13.69
C THR A 259 51.15 -8.39 14.56
N GLU A 260 50.74 -8.63 15.81
CA GLU A 260 51.42 -9.57 16.71
C GLU A 260 51.30 -11.02 16.20
N ARG A 261 50.11 -11.42 15.73
CA ARG A 261 49.93 -12.77 15.16
C ARG A 261 50.77 -12.98 13.89
N ALA A 262 50.88 -11.96 13.04
CA ALA A 262 51.71 -12.02 11.84
C ALA A 262 53.21 -12.08 12.19
N ALA A 263 53.65 -11.31 13.18
CA ALA A 263 55.03 -11.36 13.68
C ALA A 263 55.39 -12.72 14.30
N ALA A 264 54.44 -13.38 14.99
CA ALA A 264 54.62 -14.72 15.55
C ALA A 264 54.85 -15.80 14.48
N THR A 265 54.50 -15.53 13.21
CA THR A 265 54.81 -16.41 12.06
C THR A 265 56.13 -16.08 11.36
N GLY A 266 56.92 -15.15 11.90
CA GLY A 266 58.24 -14.78 11.38
C GLY A 266 58.24 -13.67 10.32
N LEU A 267 57.11 -13.00 10.10
CA LEU A 267 56.98 -11.88 9.15
C LEU A 267 57.31 -10.54 9.84
N THR A 268 58.20 -9.75 9.24
CA THR A 268 58.46 -8.37 9.68
C THR A 268 57.33 -7.46 9.22
N VAL A 269 56.53 -6.94 10.15
CA VAL A 269 55.38 -6.07 9.85
C VAL A 269 55.66 -4.65 10.32
N THR A 270 55.52 -3.68 9.42
CA THR A 270 55.66 -2.24 9.71
C THR A 270 54.33 -1.55 9.48
N VAL A 271 53.75 -0.95 10.52
CA VAL A 271 52.51 -0.17 10.43
C VAL A 271 52.83 1.32 10.32
N ARG A 272 52.25 2.01 9.33
CA ARG A 272 52.28 3.48 9.23
C ARG A 272 50.86 4.01 9.16
N THR A 273 50.48 4.84 10.12
CA THR A 273 49.19 5.54 10.13
C THR A 273 49.38 6.96 9.59
N SER A 274 48.51 7.40 8.68
CA SER A 274 48.54 8.74 8.10
C SER A 274 47.13 9.31 8.03
N GLY A 275 46.88 10.41 8.75
CA GLY A 275 45.58 11.08 8.88
C GLY A 275 45.36 11.60 10.31
N GLU A 276 44.61 12.70 10.47
CA GLU A 276 44.17 13.17 11.79
C GLU A 276 43.05 12.25 12.28
N GLY A 277 43.27 11.59 13.43
CA GLY A 277 42.26 10.77 14.06
C GLY A 277 41.04 11.63 14.42
N LEU A 278 39.84 11.19 14.03
CA LEU A 278 38.62 11.77 14.56
C LEU A 278 38.63 11.49 16.08
N GLU A 279 38.89 12.53 16.88
CA GLU A 279 38.64 12.50 18.33
C GLU A 279 37.15 12.23 18.55
N GLY A 280 36.81 10.94 18.67
CA GLY A 280 35.52 10.49 19.17
C GLY A 280 35.47 10.81 20.66
N GLY A 281 34.56 11.72 21.02
CA GLY A 281 34.49 12.33 22.34
C GLY A 281 34.30 11.33 23.48
N GLU A 282 35.24 11.37 24.41
CA GLU A 282 34.97 11.03 25.80
C GLU A 282 34.31 12.24 26.48
N GLY A 283 32.97 12.21 26.56
CA GLY A 283 32.23 13.04 27.49
C GLY A 283 32.48 12.54 28.91
N GLY A 284 33.25 13.29 29.69
CA GLY A 284 33.30 13.19 31.14
C GLY A 284 32.11 13.89 31.80
N GLY A 285 31.71 13.40 32.99
CA GLY A 285 30.77 14.05 33.89
C GLY A 285 29.65 13.16 34.39
#